data_AF-A0A8H3TP55-F1
#
_entry.id   AF-A0A8H3TP55-F1
#
_cell.length_a   1.000
_cell.length_b   1.000
_cell.length_c   1.000
_cell.angle_alpha   90.00
_cell.angle_beta   90.00
_cell.angle_gamma   90.00
#
_symmetry.space_group_name_H-M   'P 1'
#
loop_
_entity.id
_entity.type
_entity.pdbx_description
1 polymer ?
#
loop_
_entity_poly.entity_id
_entity_poly.type
_entity_poly.pdbx_seq_one_letter_code
_entity_poly.pdbx_strand_id
1 'polypeptide(L)'
;MRRGAGLSGLDRHTSTAASYTTLSSALTSQQLAALRTQLDAFRRHLVAFAGAHRADIRADPRLRHEFQKMCAAIGIDPLAIGATGPSGASAGGKWLDAARGLVGGDILGMSDWQHELAVQIVDVCASTRDLNGGMISMQELVRRVQQLRTVSVGNDDDKTIPAAAAAAATQITPEDVVRSVKLLQPLHSGYQIHTIPSSTELYIRSVPAELDTDTITLLSLASSSTSGGNGHLGELDVVAATGWTDVRTRAAFEKVVMRDGIAWVDEQAAPGGQGMEIWVPSACKWE
;
A
#
# COMPACT_ATOMS: atom_id res chain seq x y z
N MET A 1 67.21 9.72 44.54
CA MET A 1 65.92 9.08 44.18
C MET A 1 65.21 9.93 43.13
N ARG A 2 65.31 9.58 41.85
CA ARG A 2 64.61 10.29 40.75
C ARG A 2 63.12 9.97 40.84
N ARG A 3 62.31 10.98 41.16
CA ARG A 3 60.84 10.89 41.05
C ARG A 3 60.51 10.84 39.56
N GLY A 4 59.91 9.74 39.11
CA GLY A 4 59.45 9.56 37.73
C GLY A 4 58.28 10.50 37.44
N ALA A 5 58.58 11.70 36.95
CA ALA A 5 57.60 12.59 36.34
C ALA A 5 57.18 11.95 35.00
N GLY A 6 56.03 11.25 35.00
CA GLY A 6 55.48 10.62 33.78
C GLY A 6 54.28 9.70 34.04
N LEU A 7 54.30 8.91 35.12
CA LEU A 7 53.25 7.91 35.39
C LEU A 7 51.97 8.52 36.02
N SER A 8 52.11 9.49 36.92
CA SER A 8 50.95 10.14 37.56
C SER A 8 50.09 10.96 36.59
N GLY A 9 50.64 11.42 35.46
CA GLY A 9 49.87 12.10 34.41
C GLY A 9 49.03 11.12 33.59
N LEU A 10 49.57 9.93 33.35
CA LEU A 10 48.90 8.81 32.69
C LEU A 10 47.75 8.27 33.55
N ASP A 11 47.99 8.03 34.85
CA ASP A 11 46.95 7.59 35.79
C ASP A 11 45.83 8.64 35.96
N ARG A 12 46.18 9.93 35.94
CA ARG A 12 45.20 11.00 35.97
C ARG A 12 44.41 11.06 34.66
N HIS A 13 45.05 10.83 33.53
CA HIS A 13 44.40 10.80 32.22
C HIS A 13 43.46 9.59 32.09
N THR A 14 43.86 8.39 32.53
CA THR A 14 43.01 7.19 32.53
C THR A 14 41.82 7.33 33.48
N SER A 15 42.04 7.86 34.69
CA SER A 15 40.97 8.13 35.66
C SER A 15 39.98 9.20 35.16
N THR A 16 40.48 10.25 34.52
CA THR A 16 39.66 11.30 33.91
C THR A 16 38.85 10.76 32.74
N ALA A 17 39.46 9.95 31.87
CA ALA A 17 38.76 9.30 30.76
C ALA A 17 37.66 8.36 31.27
N ALA A 18 37.92 7.55 32.30
CA ALA A 18 36.92 6.67 32.92
C ALA A 18 35.76 7.44 33.57
N SER A 19 36.06 8.59 34.17
CA SER A 19 35.03 9.47 34.74
C SER A 19 34.16 10.10 33.64
N TYR A 20 34.76 10.53 32.52
CA TYR A 20 34.00 11.06 31.38
C TYR A 20 33.13 10.00 30.70
N THR A 21 33.60 8.76 30.56
CA THR A 21 32.78 7.67 29.99
C THR A 21 31.63 7.27 30.91
N THR A 22 31.85 7.29 32.23
CA THR A 22 30.78 7.04 33.20
C THR A 22 29.74 8.16 33.17
N LEU A 23 30.17 9.43 33.13
CA LEU A 23 29.26 10.57 33.02
C LEU A 23 28.48 10.56 31.70
N SER A 24 29.13 10.25 30.58
CA SER A 24 28.48 10.21 29.27
C SER A 24 27.45 9.08 29.17
N SER A 25 27.76 7.90 29.71
CA SER A 25 26.82 6.78 29.78
C SER A 25 25.63 7.07 30.70
N ALA A 26 25.88 7.68 31.87
CA ALA A 26 24.83 8.13 32.78
C ALA A 26 23.90 9.15 32.11
N LEU A 27 24.45 10.18 31.47
CA LEU A 27 23.68 11.21 30.75
C LEU A 27 22.84 10.60 29.62
N THR A 28 23.43 9.69 28.84
CA THR A 28 22.73 8.98 27.76
C THR A 28 21.57 8.14 28.32
N SER A 29 21.79 7.44 29.42
CA SER A 29 20.74 6.64 30.08
C SER A 29 19.58 7.49 30.59
N GLN A 30 19.88 8.67 31.15
CA GLN A 30 18.86 9.62 31.62
C GLN A 30 18.05 10.19 30.45
N GLN A 31 18.71 10.55 29.35
CA GLN A 31 18.04 11.02 28.13
C GLN A 31 17.14 9.93 27.54
N LEU A 32 17.60 8.67 27.49
CA LEU A 32 16.79 7.54 27.02
C LEU A 32 15.57 7.28 27.92
N ALA A 33 15.72 7.39 29.25
CA ALA A 33 14.61 7.23 30.19
C ALA A 33 13.57 8.36 30.03
N ALA A 34 14.02 9.59 29.87
CA ALA A 34 13.15 10.74 29.62
C ALA A 34 12.40 10.59 28.28
N LEU A 35 13.10 10.20 27.21
CA LEU A 35 12.50 9.96 25.90
C LEU A 35 11.44 8.86 25.95
N ARG A 36 11.72 7.74 26.62
CA ARG A 36 10.74 6.65 26.80
C ARG A 36 9.47 7.14 27.49
N THR A 37 9.62 7.92 28.56
CA THR A 37 8.49 8.49 29.29
C THR A 37 7.65 9.43 28.41
N GLN A 38 8.31 10.26 27.58
CA GLN A 38 7.64 11.14 26.63
C GLN A 38 6.91 10.36 25.53
N LEU A 39 7.53 9.31 24.98
CA LEU A 39 6.89 8.44 23.98
C LEU A 39 5.67 7.72 24.57
N ASP A 40 5.74 7.25 25.81
CA ASP A 40 4.60 6.60 26.48
C ASP A 40 3.47 7.60 26.83
N ALA A 41 3.80 8.84 27.16
CA ALA A 41 2.79 9.90 27.30
C ALA A 41 2.14 10.21 25.95
N PHE A 42 2.93 10.37 24.88
CA PHE A 42 2.42 10.65 23.55
C PHE A 42 1.51 9.52 23.05
N ARG A 43 1.93 8.26 23.22
CA ARG A 43 1.14 7.07 22.88
C ARG A 43 -0.24 7.06 23.54
N ARG A 44 -0.32 7.37 24.83
CA ARG A 44 -1.61 7.45 25.56
C ARG A 44 -2.51 8.54 24.99
N HIS A 45 -1.96 9.71 24.67
CA HIS A 45 -2.72 10.78 24.03
C HIS A 45 -3.22 10.38 22.64
N LEU A 46 -2.40 9.67 21.85
CA LEU A 46 -2.79 9.22 20.51
C LEU A 46 -3.92 8.19 20.57
N VAL A 47 -3.88 7.27 21.53
CA VAL A 47 -4.97 6.32 21.78
C VAL A 47 -6.25 7.03 22.21
N ALA A 48 -6.16 7.98 23.15
CA ALA A 48 -7.31 8.75 23.60
C ALA A 48 -7.92 9.58 22.46
N PHE A 49 -7.08 10.21 21.64
CA PHE A 49 -7.49 10.96 20.46
C PHE A 49 -8.22 10.08 19.46
N ALA A 50 -7.68 8.89 19.16
CA ALA A 50 -8.31 7.97 18.23
C ALA A 50 -9.67 7.46 18.72
N GLY A 51 -9.80 7.19 20.03
CA GLY A 51 -11.07 6.81 20.64
C GLY A 51 -12.12 7.92 20.55
N ALA A 52 -11.72 9.18 20.81
CA ALA A 52 -12.62 10.32 20.75
C ALA A 52 -13.04 10.72 19.31
N HIS A 53 -12.13 10.62 18.36
CA HIS A 53 -12.33 11.09 16.97
C HIS A 53 -12.49 9.97 15.95
N ARG A 54 -12.91 8.77 16.38
CA ARG A 54 -13.02 7.60 15.48
C ARG A 54 -13.92 7.84 14.26
N ALA A 55 -15.06 8.51 14.45
CA ALA A 55 -15.98 8.82 13.36
C ALA A 55 -15.35 9.81 12.37
N ASP A 56 -14.71 10.85 12.90
CA ASP A 56 -14.05 11.90 12.11
C ASP A 56 -12.90 11.32 11.28
N ILE A 57 -12.08 10.46 11.89
CA ILE A 57 -10.97 9.77 11.23
C ILE A 57 -11.46 8.83 10.12
N ARG A 58 -12.65 8.24 10.28
CA ARG A 58 -13.28 7.43 9.21
C ARG A 58 -13.92 8.30 8.13
N ALA A 59 -14.42 9.49 8.45
CA ALA A 59 -15.09 10.35 7.50
C ALA A 59 -14.12 11.19 6.66
N ASP A 60 -13.04 11.72 7.25
CA ASP A 60 -12.09 12.60 6.57
C ASP A 60 -10.79 11.85 6.18
N PRO A 61 -10.52 11.66 4.87
CA PRO A 61 -9.29 11.03 4.42
C PRO A 61 -8.01 11.79 4.79
N ARG A 62 -8.06 13.12 4.89
CA ARG A 62 -6.89 13.93 5.27
C ARG A 62 -6.51 13.66 6.71
N LEU A 63 -7.49 13.68 7.61
CA LEU A 63 -7.31 13.35 9.02
C LEU A 63 -6.81 11.92 9.19
N ARG A 64 -7.36 10.97 8.44
CA ARG A 64 -6.92 9.57 8.40
C ARG A 64 -5.43 9.45 8.07
N HIS A 65 -4.99 10.12 7.00
CA HIS A 65 -3.60 10.10 6.54
C HIS A 65 -2.64 10.72 7.56
N GLU A 66 -2.95 11.90 8.09
CA GLU A 66 -2.09 12.56 9.09
C GLU A 66 -2.00 11.74 10.39
N PHE A 67 -3.11 11.17 10.85
CA PHE A 67 -3.11 10.25 11.99
C PHE A 67 -2.18 9.06 11.76
N GLN A 68 -2.25 8.44 10.59
CA GLN A 68 -1.41 7.29 10.23
C GLN A 68 0.07 7.67 10.09
N LYS A 69 0.39 8.86 9.55
CA LYS A 69 1.77 9.39 9.53
C LYS A 69 2.34 9.55 10.93
N MET A 70 1.56 10.09 11.86
CA MET A 70 1.98 10.22 13.27
C MET A 70 2.26 8.86 13.91
N CYS A 71 1.40 7.86 13.67
CA CYS A 71 1.62 6.48 14.12
C CYS A 71 2.92 5.91 13.54
N ALA A 72 3.12 6.04 12.22
CA ALA A 72 4.30 5.52 11.53
C ALA A 72 5.61 6.17 12.00
N ALA A 73 5.62 7.49 12.26
CA ALA A 73 6.79 8.21 12.75
C ALA A 73 7.30 7.70 14.11
N ILE A 74 6.42 7.12 14.91
CA ILE A 74 6.75 6.57 16.25
C ILE A 74 6.99 5.05 16.17
N GLY A 75 6.80 4.45 15.00
CA GLY A 75 6.87 3.01 14.81
C GLY A 75 5.68 2.26 15.39
N ILE A 76 4.53 2.92 15.53
CA ILE A 76 3.26 2.30 15.89
C ILE A 76 2.55 1.98 14.58
N ASP A 77 2.27 0.72 14.33
CA ASP A 77 1.40 0.34 13.22
C ASP A 77 -0.07 0.37 13.72
N PRO A 78 -0.92 1.29 13.23
CA PRO A 78 -2.32 1.37 13.64
C PRO A 78 -3.13 0.14 13.19
N LEU A 79 -2.61 -0.69 12.27
CA LEU A 79 -3.29 -1.86 11.73
C LEU A 79 -2.90 -3.17 12.43
N ALA A 80 -1.66 -3.27 12.92
CA ALA A 80 -1.18 -4.44 13.67
C ALA A 80 -1.88 -4.62 15.03
N ILE A 81 -2.64 -3.63 15.49
CA ILE A 81 -3.32 -3.63 16.79
C ILE A 81 -4.52 -4.59 16.83
N GLY A 82 -5.03 -5.04 15.68
CA GLY A 82 -6.14 -6.00 15.59
C GLY A 82 -5.76 -7.46 15.27
N ALA A 83 -4.51 -7.73 14.88
CA ALA A 83 -4.09 -9.07 14.45
C ALA A 83 -3.72 -9.95 15.67
N THR A 84 -4.73 -10.60 16.25
CA THR A 84 -4.55 -11.68 17.22
C THR A 84 -3.93 -12.90 16.54
N GLY A 85 -2.62 -13.09 16.70
CA GLY A 85 -1.91 -14.32 16.33
C GLY A 85 -0.74 -14.57 17.29
N PRO A 86 -0.44 -15.82 17.69
CA PRO A 86 0.58 -16.13 18.71
C PRO A 86 2.03 -15.94 18.25
N SER A 87 2.27 -15.53 17.00
CA SER A 87 3.58 -15.60 16.37
C SER A 87 3.88 -14.32 15.59
N GLY A 88 4.55 -13.37 16.24
CA GLY A 88 4.94 -12.12 15.61
C GLY A 88 5.75 -11.23 16.54
N ALA A 89 6.86 -11.76 17.06
CA ALA A 89 7.82 -11.01 17.85
C ALA A 89 8.56 -9.99 16.96
N SER A 90 7.89 -8.90 16.59
CA SER A 90 8.57 -7.65 16.26
C SER A 90 8.73 -6.84 17.55
N ALA A 91 9.80 -6.06 17.65
CA ALA A 91 10.22 -5.37 18.88
C ALA A 91 9.18 -4.38 19.49
N GLY A 92 7.99 -4.23 18.89
CA GLY A 92 6.85 -3.49 19.44
C GLY A 92 5.94 -4.28 20.39
N GLY A 93 6.13 -5.60 20.54
CA GLY A 93 5.23 -6.50 21.28
C GLY A 93 4.98 -6.15 22.76
N LYS A 94 5.90 -5.44 23.42
CA LYS A 94 5.75 -5.06 24.84
C LYS A 94 4.77 -3.91 25.08
N TRP A 95 4.55 -3.06 24.07
CA TRP A 95 3.54 -2.00 24.12
C TRP A 95 2.13 -2.57 23.95
N LEU A 96 1.98 -3.56 23.05
CA LEU A 96 0.70 -4.20 22.74
C LEU A 96 0.12 -4.93 23.95
N ASP A 97 0.96 -5.55 24.77
CA ASP A 97 0.53 -6.19 26.02
C ASP A 97 0.16 -5.18 27.14
N ALA A 98 0.80 -4.01 27.20
CA ALA A 98 0.47 -2.97 28.17
C ALA A 98 -0.78 -2.17 27.78
N ALA A 99 -1.01 -1.95 26.48
CA ALA A 99 -2.25 -1.39 25.95
C ALA A 99 -3.43 -2.38 26.05
N ARG A 100 -3.16 -3.70 26.00
CA ARG A 100 -4.13 -4.80 26.21
C ARG A 100 -4.85 -4.73 27.56
N GLY A 101 -4.17 -4.24 28.60
CA GLY A 101 -4.71 -4.15 29.95
C GLY A 101 -5.49 -2.86 30.25
N LEU A 102 -5.36 -1.83 29.41
CA LEU A 102 -5.99 -0.53 29.69
C LEU A 102 -7.34 -0.34 28.98
N VAL A 103 -7.53 -0.86 27.76
CA VAL A 103 -8.80 -0.81 27.03
C VAL A 103 -8.84 -1.98 26.02
N GLY A 104 -9.87 -2.82 26.06
CA GLY A 104 -9.93 -4.08 25.30
C GLY A 104 -9.84 -3.91 23.78
N GLY A 105 -8.98 -4.72 23.15
CA GLY A 105 -9.04 -5.31 21.80
C GLY A 105 -9.29 -4.47 20.53
N ASP A 106 -9.87 -3.28 20.63
CA ASP A 106 -10.62 -2.64 19.55
C ASP A 106 -10.29 -1.14 19.40
N ILE A 107 -9.14 -0.72 19.97
CA ILE A 107 -8.81 0.69 20.27
C ILE A 107 -8.84 1.64 19.07
N LEU A 108 -8.66 1.17 17.83
CA LEU A 108 -8.70 2.07 16.68
C LEU A 108 -9.90 1.83 15.78
N GLY A 109 -10.25 0.57 15.51
CA GLY A 109 -11.13 0.09 14.42
C GLY A 109 -11.14 0.89 13.11
N MET A 110 -10.11 1.71 12.92
CA MET A 110 -9.42 1.96 11.67
C MET A 110 -8.87 0.65 11.12
N SER A 111 -8.42 -0.28 11.99
CA SER A 111 -8.07 -1.63 11.57
C SER A 111 -9.29 -2.31 10.95
N ASP A 112 -10.44 -2.34 11.62
CA ASP A 112 -11.68 -2.94 11.12
C ASP A 112 -12.11 -2.32 9.77
N TRP A 113 -12.15 -0.99 9.67
CA TRP A 113 -12.42 -0.29 8.40
C TRP A 113 -11.42 -0.65 7.28
N GLN A 114 -10.14 -0.81 7.61
CA GLN A 114 -9.09 -1.16 6.66
C GLN A 114 -9.20 -2.64 6.23
N HIS A 115 -9.56 -3.55 7.14
CA HIS A 115 -9.83 -4.95 6.81
C HIS A 115 -11.09 -5.06 5.93
N GLU A 116 -12.13 -4.30 6.24
CA GLU A 116 -13.34 -4.19 5.41
C GLU A 116 -12.99 -3.71 3.99
N LEU A 117 -12.18 -2.65 3.88
CA LEU A 117 -11.68 -2.17 2.60
C LEU A 117 -10.85 -3.24 1.87
N ALA A 118 -10.00 -3.98 2.58
CA ALA A 118 -9.20 -5.06 2.01
C ALA A 118 -10.09 -6.18 1.44
N VAL A 119 -11.15 -6.57 2.15
CA VAL A 119 -12.11 -7.58 1.66
C VAL A 119 -12.85 -7.09 0.42
N GLN A 120 -13.29 -5.83 0.39
CA GLN A 120 -13.92 -5.25 -0.79
C GLN A 120 -12.98 -5.17 -2.01
N ILE A 121 -11.70 -4.88 -1.78
CA ILE A 121 -10.68 -4.93 -2.84
C ILE A 121 -10.55 -6.35 -3.39
N VAL A 122 -10.53 -7.36 -2.52
CA VAL A 122 -10.49 -8.78 -2.94
C VAL A 122 -11.70 -9.14 -3.79
N ASP A 123 -12.90 -8.70 -3.39
CA ASP A 123 -14.15 -8.96 -4.12
C ASP A 123 -14.16 -8.31 -5.51
N VAL A 124 -13.74 -7.04 -5.62
CA VAL A 124 -13.58 -6.37 -6.92
C VAL A 124 -12.53 -7.09 -7.78
N CYS A 125 -11.40 -7.46 -7.21
CA CYS A 125 -10.35 -8.17 -7.93
C CYS A 125 -10.79 -9.57 -8.38
N ALA A 126 -11.64 -10.25 -7.62
CA ALA A 126 -12.20 -11.55 -7.97
C ALA A 126 -13.25 -11.43 -9.08
N SER A 127 -14.19 -10.47 -8.95
CA SER A 127 -15.27 -10.26 -9.92
C SER A 127 -14.79 -9.72 -11.27
N THR A 128 -13.67 -8.99 -11.30
CA THR A 128 -13.09 -8.46 -12.54
C THR A 128 -12.06 -9.39 -13.20
N ARG A 129 -11.68 -10.48 -12.53
CA ARG A 129 -10.61 -11.38 -12.95
C ARG A 129 -10.81 -11.93 -14.37
N ASP A 130 -12.05 -12.28 -14.70
CA ASP A 130 -12.38 -12.85 -16.01
C ASP A 130 -12.28 -11.83 -17.14
N LEU A 131 -12.39 -10.54 -16.81
CA LEU A 131 -12.32 -9.45 -17.79
C LEU A 131 -10.89 -8.97 -17.99
N ASN A 132 -10.10 -8.84 -16.92
CA ASN A 132 -8.81 -8.15 -16.93
C ASN A 132 -7.60 -9.05 -16.63
N GLY A 133 -7.80 -10.36 -16.49
CA GLY A 133 -6.73 -11.32 -16.19
C GLY A 133 -6.13 -11.17 -14.79
N GLY A 134 -6.79 -10.42 -13.90
CA GLY A 134 -6.30 -10.10 -12.56
C GLY A 134 -5.36 -8.89 -12.50
N MET A 135 -5.44 -7.97 -13.48
CA MET A 135 -4.76 -6.68 -13.48
C MET A 135 -5.77 -5.54 -13.47
N ILE A 136 -5.68 -4.63 -12.52
CA ILE A 136 -6.60 -3.48 -12.41
C ILE A 136 -5.82 -2.19 -12.12
N SER A 137 -6.20 -1.08 -12.75
CA SER A 137 -5.62 0.23 -12.44
C SER A 137 -6.14 0.74 -11.09
N MET A 138 -5.33 1.52 -10.38
CA MET A 138 -5.70 2.10 -9.09
C MET A 138 -6.97 2.97 -9.18
N GLN A 139 -7.11 3.74 -10.26
CA GLN A 139 -8.26 4.60 -10.48
C GLN A 139 -9.54 3.77 -10.65
N GLU A 140 -9.50 2.72 -11.47
CA GLU A 140 -10.63 1.84 -11.71
C GLU A 140 -11.02 1.06 -10.45
N LEU A 141 -10.04 0.58 -9.68
CA LEU A 141 -10.31 -0.09 -8.41
C LEU A 141 -10.98 0.85 -7.40
N VAL A 142 -10.46 2.07 -7.22
CA VAL A 142 -11.08 3.07 -6.34
C VAL A 142 -12.51 3.36 -6.77
N ARG A 143 -12.74 3.56 -8.07
CA ARG A 143 -14.08 3.80 -8.64
C ARG A 143 -15.03 2.64 -8.33
N ARG A 144 -14.64 1.39 -8.60
CA ARG A 144 -15.48 0.20 -8.34
C ARG A 144 -15.76 -0.01 -6.86
N VAL A 145 -14.76 0.15 -5.99
CA VAL A 145 -14.99 0.02 -4.54
C VAL A 145 -15.91 1.12 -4.02
N GLN A 146 -15.76 2.36 -4.51
CA GLN A 146 -16.70 3.44 -4.18
C GLN A 146 -18.12 3.12 -4.64
N GLN A 147 -18.30 2.56 -5.83
CA GLN A 147 -19.62 2.11 -6.32
C GLN A 147 -20.23 1.01 -5.44
N LEU A 148 -19.45 0.03 -4.99
CA LEU A 148 -19.95 -1.01 -4.09
C LEU A 148 -20.45 -0.42 -2.76
N ARG A 149 -19.75 0.59 -2.23
CA ARG A 149 -20.13 1.26 -0.98
C ARG A 149 -21.32 2.21 -1.13
N THR A 150 -21.49 2.87 -2.27
CA THR A 150 -22.66 3.73 -2.49
C THR A 150 -23.93 2.93 -2.71
N VAL A 151 -23.84 1.78 -3.41
CA VAL A 151 -24.99 0.89 -3.65
C VAL A 151 -25.47 0.25 -2.34
N SER A 152 -24.56 -0.16 -1.47
CA SER A 152 -24.92 -0.77 -0.17
C SER A 152 -25.61 0.19 0.80
N VAL A 153 -25.39 1.51 0.67
CA VAL A 153 -26.08 2.54 1.48
C VAL A 153 -27.47 2.89 0.93
N GLY A 154 -27.75 2.61 -0.35
CA GLY A 154 -29.01 2.97 -1.01
C GLY A 154 -30.20 2.04 -0.75
N ASN A 155 -30.00 0.88 -0.12
CA ASN A 155 -31.01 -0.16 0.03
C ASN A 155 -31.68 -0.22 1.43
N ASP A 156 -31.26 0.60 2.39
CA ASP A 156 -31.91 0.70 3.71
C ASP A 156 -32.98 1.82 3.68
N ASP A 157 -34.23 1.44 3.45
CA ASP A 157 -35.42 2.32 3.36
C ASP A 157 -35.75 3.14 4.64
N ASP A 158 -34.97 3.07 5.73
CA ASP A 158 -35.37 3.62 7.04
C ASP A 158 -34.37 4.59 7.71
N LYS A 159 -33.26 4.96 7.07
CA LYS A 159 -32.41 6.07 7.54
C LYS A 159 -31.89 6.91 6.40
N THR A 160 -32.57 8.02 6.11
CA THR A 160 -32.08 9.12 5.28
C THR A 160 -30.85 9.77 5.92
N ILE A 161 -29.69 9.13 5.82
CA ILE A 161 -28.43 9.82 6.02
C ILE A 161 -28.26 10.72 4.78
N PRO A 162 -28.04 12.03 4.93
CA PRO A 162 -27.90 12.92 3.78
C PRO A 162 -26.80 12.42 2.87
N ALA A 163 -27.09 12.29 1.56
CA ALA A 163 -26.21 11.70 0.55
C ALA A 163 -24.77 12.27 0.56
N ALA A 164 -24.61 13.53 0.98
CA ALA A 164 -23.31 14.18 1.15
C ALA A 164 -22.45 13.61 2.30
N ALA A 165 -23.06 13.20 3.41
CA ALA A 165 -22.35 12.60 4.56
C ALA A 165 -21.97 11.14 4.30
N ALA A 166 -22.83 10.40 3.58
CA ALA A 166 -22.51 9.07 3.07
C ALA A 166 -21.38 9.12 2.02
N ALA A 167 -21.41 10.09 1.12
CA ALA A 167 -20.34 10.33 0.15
C ALA A 167 -19.01 10.65 0.84
N ALA A 168 -19.01 11.51 1.87
CA ALA A 168 -17.81 11.84 2.64
C ALA A 168 -17.25 10.61 3.39
N ALA A 169 -18.11 9.83 4.08
CA ALA A 169 -17.71 8.60 4.76
C ALA A 169 -17.20 7.50 3.79
N THR A 170 -17.52 7.62 2.51
CA THR A 170 -17.16 6.67 1.45
C THR A 170 -15.94 7.11 0.63
N GLN A 171 -15.32 8.26 0.96
CA GLN A 171 -14.11 8.70 0.27
C GLN A 171 -12.92 7.79 0.61
N ILE A 172 -12.57 6.98 -0.37
CA ILE A 172 -11.39 6.11 -0.38
C ILE A 172 -10.31 6.81 -1.20
N THR A 173 -9.11 6.92 -0.64
CA THR A 173 -7.95 7.43 -1.37
C THR A 173 -7.06 6.29 -1.85
N PRO A 174 -6.21 6.54 -2.87
CA PRO A 174 -5.24 5.55 -3.35
C PRO A 174 -4.31 5.04 -2.23
N GLU A 175 -3.94 5.88 -1.27
CA GLU A 175 -3.08 5.49 -0.14
C GLU A 175 -3.75 4.45 0.76
N ASP A 176 -5.06 4.55 0.96
CA ASP A 176 -5.83 3.57 1.73
C ASP A 176 -5.90 2.23 1.00
N VAL A 177 -5.97 2.22 -0.34
CA VAL A 177 -5.88 1.00 -1.13
C VAL A 177 -4.49 0.38 -1.02
N VAL A 178 -3.42 1.16 -1.20
CA VAL A 178 -2.03 0.69 -1.06
C VAL A 178 -1.81 0.03 0.30
N ARG A 179 -2.35 0.64 1.37
CA ARG A 179 -2.22 0.10 2.72
C ARG A 179 -3.06 -1.16 2.93
N SER A 180 -4.27 -1.23 2.37
CA SER A 180 -5.11 -2.43 2.41
C SER A 180 -4.44 -3.61 1.69
N VAL A 181 -3.82 -3.35 0.54
CA VAL A 181 -3.08 -4.39 -0.20
C VAL A 181 -1.88 -4.90 0.60
N LYS A 182 -1.17 -4.03 1.34
CA LYS A 182 -0.10 -4.45 2.26
C LYS A 182 -0.62 -5.36 3.40
N LEU A 183 -1.85 -5.17 3.85
CA LEU A 183 -2.47 -6.09 4.82
C LEU A 183 -2.76 -7.47 4.24
N LEU A 184 -2.97 -7.58 2.94
CA LEU A 184 -3.21 -8.85 2.27
C LEU A 184 -1.90 -9.63 1.99
N GLN A 185 -0.75 -8.96 2.02
CA GLN A 185 0.56 -9.56 1.71
C GLN A 185 0.90 -10.80 2.56
N PRO A 186 0.66 -10.85 3.88
CA PRO A 186 0.93 -12.03 4.71
C PRO A 186 0.11 -13.27 4.33
N LEU A 187 -1.02 -13.10 3.62
CA LEU A 187 -1.84 -14.22 3.16
C LEU A 187 -1.23 -14.93 1.95
N HIS A 188 -0.16 -14.38 1.36
CA HIS A 188 0.50 -14.90 0.16
C HIS A 188 -0.48 -15.11 -1.02
N SER A 189 -1.54 -14.31 -1.07
CA SER A 189 -2.66 -14.43 -2.02
C SER A 189 -2.39 -13.80 -3.39
N GLY A 190 -1.13 -13.42 -3.68
CA GLY A 190 -0.72 -12.91 -4.99
C GLY A 190 -0.99 -11.42 -5.23
N TYR A 191 -1.49 -10.69 -4.22
CA TYR A 191 -1.73 -9.25 -4.34
C TYR A 191 -0.41 -8.47 -4.35
N GLN A 192 -0.14 -7.81 -5.47
CA GLN A 192 1.07 -7.00 -5.65
C GLN A 192 0.74 -5.68 -6.32
N ILE A 193 1.48 -4.64 -5.94
CA ILE A 193 1.37 -3.32 -6.55
C ILE A 193 2.53 -3.19 -7.54
N HIS A 194 2.20 -2.95 -8.80
CA HIS A 194 3.15 -2.70 -9.87
C HIS A 194 3.05 -1.26 -10.32
N THR A 195 4.20 -0.60 -10.42
CA THR A 195 4.32 0.70 -11.06
C THR A 195 4.82 0.49 -12.48
N ILE A 196 4.10 1.02 -13.45
CA ILE A 196 4.51 0.94 -14.85
C ILE A 196 5.51 2.07 -15.15
N PRO A 197 6.62 1.82 -15.85
CA PRO A 197 7.63 2.85 -16.11
C PRO A 197 7.11 4.08 -16.89
N SER A 198 6.20 3.90 -17.85
CA SER A 198 5.68 5.00 -18.69
C SER A 198 4.53 5.80 -18.06
N SER A 199 3.92 5.32 -16.98
CA SER A 199 2.78 5.99 -16.34
C SER A 199 3.00 6.13 -14.83
N THR A 200 2.70 7.29 -14.25
CA THR A 200 2.65 7.46 -12.78
C THR A 200 1.52 6.65 -12.13
N GLU A 201 0.70 5.98 -12.94
CA GLU A 201 -0.40 5.14 -12.46
C GLU A 201 0.08 3.84 -11.83
N LEU A 202 -0.56 3.48 -10.72
CA LEU A 202 -0.32 2.25 -9.99
C LEU A 202 -1.30 1.19 -10.48
N TYR A 203 -0.81 -0.02 -10.66
CA TYR A 203 -1.62 -1.18 -11.01
C TYR A 203 -1.57 -2.18 -9.87
N ILE A 204 -2.69 -2.86 -9.66
CA ILE A 204 -2.81 -3.92 -8.67
C ILE A 204 -3.01 -5.22 -9.42
N ARG A 205 -2.17 -6.20 -9.09
CA ARG A 205 -2.28 -7.56 -9.56
C ARG A 205 -2.90 -8.41 -8.46
N SER A 206 -3.84 -9.29 -8.82
CA SER A 206 -4.50 -10.23 -7.90
C SER A 206 -4.10 -11.69 -8.11
N VAL A 207 -3.27 -11.99 -9.11
CA VAL A 207 -2.86 -13.34 -9.50
C VAL A 207 -1.37 -13.56 -9.20
N PRO A 208 -0.98 -14.70 -8.60
CA PRO A 208 0.40 -14.99 -8.16
C PRO A 208 1.39 -15.37 -9.28
N ALA A 209 1.24 -14.78 -10.47
CA ALA A 209 2.22 -14.93 -11.55
C ALA A 209 3.13 -13.70 -11.61
N GLU A 210 4.33 -13.86 -12.16
CA GLU A 210 5.24 -12.72 -12.36
C GLU A 210 4.93 -11.99 -13.67
N LEU A 211 5.18 -10.69 -13.70
CA LEU A 211 5.03 -9.85 -14.89
C LEU A 211 6.39 -9.85 -15.59
N ASP A 212 6.43 -10.41 -16.80
CA ASP A 212 7.64 -10.40 -17.60
C ASP A 212 7.92 -8.99 -18.13
N THR A 213 9.17 -8.74 -18.48
CA THR A 213 9.63 -7.44 -19.00
C THR A 213 8.83 -7.08 -20.25
N ASP A 214 8.59 -8.04 -21.14
CA ASP A 214 7.85 -7.83 -22.38
C ASP A 214 6.38 -7.47 -22.11
N THR A 215 5.76 -8.14 -21.13
CA THR A 215 4.40 -7.83 -20.70
C THR A 215 4.31 -6.43 -20.08
N ILE A 216 5.30 -6.04 -19.27
CA ILE A 216 5.37 -4.70 -18.68
C ILE A 216 5.52 -3.65 -19.78
N THR A 217 6.38 -3.87 -20.79
CA THR A 217 6.54 -2.92 -21.90
C THR A 217 5.27 -2.77 -22.72
N LEU A 218 4.56 -3.87 -22.99
CA LEU A 218 3.26 -3.81 -23.68
C LEU A 218 2.24 -3.02 -22.87
N LEU A 219 2.13 -3.28 -21.56
CA LEU A 219 1.23 -2.52 -20.69
C LEU A 219 1.63 -1.03 -20.62
N SER A 220 2.92 -0.74 -20.65
CA SER A 220 3.49 0.62 -20.73
C SER A 220 3.05 1.36 -21.99
N LEU A 221 3.09 0.67 -23.14
CA LEU A 221 2.65 1.21 -24.41
C LEU A 221 1.14 1.40 -24.46
N ALA A 222 0.37 0.41 -23.98
CA ALA A 222 -1.09 0.47 -23.91
C ALA A 222 -1.59 1.63 -23.05
N SER A 223 -0.84 1.95 -21.99
CA SER A 223 -1.15 3.07 -21.08
C SER A 223 -0.64 4.41 -21.59
N SER A 224 0.32 4.40 -22.54
CA SER A 224 0.86 5.63 -23.12
C SER A 224 -0.06 6.17 -24.21
N SER A 225 -0.27 7.49 -24.23
CA SER A 225 -1.12 8.15 -25.23
C SER A 225 -0.61 8.08 -26.68
N THR A 226 0.52 7.42 -26.94
CA THR A 226 1.26 7.49 -28.21
C THR A 226 0.87 6.39 -29.21
N SER A 227 0.37 5.24 -28.75
CA SER A 227 -0.13 4.15 -29.60
C SER A 227 -1.58 3.81 -29.23
N GLY A 228 -2.55 4.49 -29.84
CA GLY A 228 -3.97 4.12 -29.69
C GLY A 228 -4.67 4.58 -28.40
N GLY A 229 -3.99 5.26 -27.49
CA GLY A 229 -4.52 6.16 -26.44
C GLY A 229 -5.38 5.56 -25.30
N ASN A 230 -6.09 4.46 -25.54
CA ASN A 230 -7.12 3.92 -24.67
C ASN A 230 -6.98 2.38 -24.52
N GLY A 231 -5.77 1.86 -24.33
CA GLY A 231 -5.55 0.44 -24.10
C GLY A 231 -5.55 -0.44 -25.36
N HIS A 232 -5.57 0.14 -26.56
CA HIS A 232 -5.42 -0.56 -27.84
C HIS A 232 -3.94 -0.67 -28.24
N LEU A 233 -3.54 -1.80 -28.82
CA LEU A 233 -2.20 -2.03 -29.36
C LEU A 233 -2.23 -2.83 -30.65
N GLY A 234 -1.58 -2.32 -31.69
CA GLY A 234 -1.28 -3.05 -32.93
C GLY A 234 0.14 -3.60 -32.98
N GLU A 235 0.34 -4.74 -33.68
CA GLU A 235 1.66 -5.36 -33.88
C GLU A 235 2.68 -4.39 -34.50
N LEU A 236 2.26 -3.61 -35.51
CA LEU A 236 3.11 -2.63 -36.20
C LEU A 236 3.54 -1.46 -35.29
N ASP A 237 2.62 -0.95 -34.47
CA ASP A 237 2.90 0.15 -33.55
C ASP A 237 3.88 -0.28 -32.47
N VAL A 238 3.74 -1.51 -31.96
CA VAL A 238 4.66 -2.08 -30.97
C VAL A 238 6.05 -2.28 -31.57
N VAL A 239 6.14 -2.82 -32.79
CA VAL A 239 7.42 -2.97 -33.49
C VAL A 239 8.10 -1.61 -33.71
N ALA A 240 7.35 -0.60 -34.13
CA ALA A 240 7.87 0.76 -34.33
C ALA A 240 8.35 1.41 -33.03
N ALA A 241 7.62 1.21 -31.92
CA ALA A 241 7.95 1.80 -30.63
C ALA A 241 9.10 1.09 -29.89
N THR A 242 9.20 -0.23 -30.02
CA THR A 242 10.17 -1.05 -29.25
C THR A 242 11.37 -1.53 -30.05
N GLY A 243 11.29 -1.51 -31.38
CA GLY A 243 12.29 -2.12 -32.27
C GLY A 243 12.33 -3.64 -32.19
N TRP A 244 11.27 -4.29 -31.70
CA TRP A 244 11.19 -5.75 -31.62
C TRP A 244 11.03 -6.40 -32.99
N THR A 245 11.41 -7.67 -33.08
CA THR A 245 11.12 -8.49 -34.26
C THR A 245 9.65 -8.89 -34.27
N ASP A 246 9.05 -9.02 -35.46
CA ASP A 246 7.64 -9.43 -35.62
C ASP A 246 7.32 -10.73 -34.86
N VAL A 247 8.25 -11.71 -34.92
CA VAL A 247 8.11 -12.99 -34.21
C VAL A 247 8.05 -12.80 -32.69
N ARG A 248 8.86 -11.89 -32.13
CA ARG A 248 8.83 -11.59 -30.69
C ARG A 248 7.54 -10.88 -30.30
N THR A 249 7.10 -9.90 -31.09
CA THR A 249 5.86 -9.17 -30.85
C THR A 249 4.66 -10.11 -30.87
N ARG A 250 4.59 -11.01 -31.85
CA ARG A 250 3.52 -12.02 -31.93
C ARG A 250 3.53 -12.99 -30.75
N ALA A 251 4.70 -13.50 -30.36
CA ALA A 251 4.83 -14.38 -29.20
C ALA A 251 4.43 -13.66 -27.90
N ALA A 252 4.76 -12.37 -27.77
CA ALA A 252 4.34 -11.56 -26.64
C ALA A 252 2.82 -11.34 -26.62
N PHE A 253 2.20 -11.07 -27.77
CA PHE A 253 0.74 -10.91 -27.88
C PHE A 253 0.01 -12.21 -27.54
N GLU A 254 0.44 -13.34 -28.11
CA GLU A 254 -0.12 -14.66 -27.80
C GLU A 254 -0.02 -14.97 -26.31
N LYS A 255 1.13 -14.68 -25.69
CA LYS A 255 1.32 -14.85 -24.25
C LYS A 255 0.36 -13.99 -23.42
N VAL A 256 0.24 -12.70 -23.74
CA VAL A 256 -0.60 -11.74 -23.01
C VAL A 256 -2.09 -12.11 -23.11
N VAL A 257 -2.52 -12.63 -24.25
CA VAL A 257 -3.90 -13.07 -24.51
C VAL A 257 -4.18 -14.44 -23.91
N MET A 258 -3.40 -15.46 -24.28
CA MET A 258 -3.72 -16.86 -23.99
C MET A 258 -3.25 -17.32 -22.61
N ARG A 259 -2.04 -16.89 -22.22
CA ARG A 259 -1.41 -17.38 -20.99
C ARG A 259 -1.72 -16.49 -19.80
N ASP A 260 -1.55 -15.18 -19.99
CA ASP A 260 -1.71 -14.21 -18.91
C ASP A 260 -3.17 -13.73 -18.81
N GLY A 261 -3.95 -13.78 -19.91
CA GLY A 261 -5.39 -13.44 -19.91
C GLY A 261 -5.69 -11.97 -19.69
N ILE A 262 -4.70 -11.09 -19.88
CA ILE A 262 -4.80 -9.65 -19.57
C ILE A 262 -5.21 -8.80 -20.77
N ALA A 263 -5.27 -9.39 -21.97
CA ALA A 263 -5.66 -8.69 -23.20
C ALA A 263 -6.65 -9.51 -24.03
N TRP A 264 -7.47 -8.80 -24.80
CA TRP A 264 -8.48 -9.34 -25.70
C TRP A 264 -8.03 -9.12 -27.14
N VAL A 265 -8.40 -10.03 -28.04
CA VAL A 265 -8.08 -9.91 -29.47
C VAL A 265 -9.17 -9.13 -30.18
N ASP A 266 -8.79 -8.18 -31.02
CA ASP A 266 -9.70 -7.51 -31.94
C ASP A 266 -9.53 -8.06 -33.36
N GLU A 267 -10.50 -8.85 -33.80
CA GLU A 267 -10.50 -9.38 -35.18
C GLU A 267 -11.14 -8.41 -36.18
N GLN A 268 -11.78 -7.33 -35.72
CA GLN A 268 -12.57 -6.42 -36.56
C GLN A 268 -11.78 -5.18 -36.98
N ALA A 269 -10.76 -4.80 -36.22
CA ALA A 269 -10.03 -3.56 -36.44
C ALA A 269 -9.16 -3.54 -37.71
N ALA A 270 -8.85 -4.71 -38.29
CA ALA A 270 -8.08 -4.80 -39.52
C ALA A 270 -8.91 -5.31 -40.73
N PRO A 271 -9.73 -4.46 -41.39
CA PRO A 271 -10.27 -4.77 -42.72
C PRO A 271 -9.14 -4.72 -43.75
N GLY A 272 -8.26 -5.73 -43.74
CA GLY A 272 -7.07 -5.80 -44.60
C GLY A 272 -5.96 -6.75 -44.15
N GLY A 273 -6.06 -7.39 -42.98
CA GLY A 273 -5.12 -8.45 -42.56
C GLY A 273 -3.70 -7.98 -42.18
N GLN A 274 -3.54 -6.75 -41.68
CA GLN A 274 -2.22 -6.16 -41.39
C GLN A 274 -1.66 -6.42 -39.97
N GLY A 275 -2.07 -7.50 -39.32
CA GLY A 275 -1.47 -7.95 -38.05
C GLY A 275 -2.51 -8.21 -36.97
N MET A 276 -2.04 -8.73 -35.84
CA MET A 276 -2.88 -8.96 -34.66
C MET A 276 -3.03 -7.65 -33.88
N GLU A 277 -4.25 -7.33 -33.49
CA GLU A 277 -4.56 -6.19 -32.63
C GLU A 277 -5.15 -6.67 -31.31
N ILE A 278 -4.76 -6.01 -30.22
CA ILE A 278 -5.17 -6.39 -28.87
C ILE A 278 -5.66 -5.18 -28.08
N TRP A 279 -6.60 -5.44 -27.17
CA TRP A 279 -7.09 -4.51 -26.17
C TRP A 279 -6.66 -4.96 -24.78
N VAL A 280 -6.15 -4.04 -23.98
CA VAL A 280 -5.78 -4.29 -22.58
C VAL A 280 -6.80 -3.58 -21.68
N PRO A 281 -7.81 -4.29 -21.14
CA PRO A 281 -8.91 -3.70 -20.39
C PRO A 281 -8.48 -2.88 -19.17
N SER A 282 -7.33 -3.22 -18.58
CA SER A 282 -6.76 -2.54 -17.42
C SER A 282 -6.16 -1.16 -17.74
N ALA A 283 -5.76 -0.92 -19.00
CA ALA A 283 -5.26 0.37 -19.49
C ALA A 283 -6.38 1.23 -20.12
N CYS A 284 -7.53 0.63 -20.42
CA CYS A 284 -8.69 1.38 -20.91
C CYS A 284 -9.24 2.32 -19.83
N LYS A 285 -9.54 3.56 -20.22
CA LYS A 285 -10.28 4.52 -19.38
C LYS A 285 -11.76 4.30 -19.61
N TRP A 286 -12.45 3.78 -18.61
CA TRP A 286 -13.89 3.55 -18.62
C TRP A 286 -14.58 4.81 -18.06
N GLU A 287 -15.37 5.50 -18.89
CA GLU A 287 -16.24 6.61 -18.45
C GLU A 287 -17.51 6.11 -17.75
#